data_AF-A0A848S599-F1
#
_entry.id   AF-A0A848S599-F1
#
_cell.length_a   1.000
_cell.length_b   1.000
_cell.length_c   1.000
_cell.angle_alpha   90.00
_cell.angle_beta   90.00
_cell.angle_gamma   90.00
#
_symmetry.space_group_name_H-M   'P 1'
#
loop_
_entity.id
_entity.type
_entity.pdbx_description
1 polymer ?
#
loop_
_entity_poly.entity_id
_entity_poly.type
_entity_poly.pdbx_seq_one_letter_code
_entity_poly.pdbx_strand_id
1 'polypeptide(L)'
;MQRRLSDYLIISFKGLAMGAADAVPGVSGGTIAFISGIYEELINTISNINMSLFKTLFTNGIKEFWKDLNGNFLLSLLLGIIISFVSFMRLAKYLLEYHPVLIWSFFFGLIVASIYFVGKQINKWRLATILALIFGAIVAFYISKLPSMTTNENPWFLFFAGAIAICAMILPGISGSFILIILGAYKTLSDAIHDIDLNKIIIFTGGAIVGLLSFSHILKWLFKHYHNITLALLTGFIFGSLNKVWPWKKTLTWHTDSKGIEVPLLQESVSPFSFSGDNQLAFALILMLLGFLTIFILERLGSKK
;
A
#
# COMPACT_ATOMS: atom_id res chain seq x y z
N MET A 1 10.89 9.19 31.07
CA MET A 1 11.62 7.99 31.56
C MET A 1 12.68 7.64 30.53
N GLN A 2 13.91 7.36 30.95
CA GLN A 2 14.95 6.88 30.04
C GLN A 2 14.57 5.47 29.55
N ARG A 3 14.39 5.31 28.25
CA ARG A 3 14.11 4.01 27.63
C ARG A 3 15.30 3.09 27.75
N ARG A 4 15.03 1.82 28.02
CA ARG A 4 16.02 0.74 28.00
C ARG A 4 16.15 0.20 26.57
N LEU A 5 17.24 -0.53 26.30
CA LEU A 5 17.48 -1.15 25.00
C LEU A 5 16.35 -2.11 24.59
N SER A 6 15.73 -2.79 25.56
CA SER A 6 14.54 -3.64 25.35
C SER A 6 13.36 -2.88 24.76
N ASP A 7 13.15 -1.63 25.17
CA ASP A 7 12.02 -0.82 24.70
C ASP A 7 12.20 -0.46 23.23
N TYR A 8 13.44 -0.17 22.83
CA TYR A 8 13.80 0.08 21.43
C TYR A 8 13.67 -1.17 20.56
N LEU A 9 14.02 -2.35 21.08
CA LEU A 9 13.75 -3.61 20.37
C LEU A 9 12.26 -3.85 20.15
N ILE A 10 11.42 -3.58 21.15
CA ILE A 10 9.96 -3.65 21.03
C ILE A 10 9.47 -2.65 19.95
N ILE A 11 10.01 -1.43 19.94
CA ILE A 11 9.70 -0.43 18.90
C ILE A 11 10.10 -0.95 17.51
N SER A 12 11.27 -1.57 17.38
CA SER A 12 11.70 -2.19 16.11
C SER A 12 10.76 -3.30 15.67
N PHE A 13 10.26 -4.16 16.58
CA PHE A 13 9.26 -5.18 16.24
C PHE A 13 7.93 -4.58 15.80
N LYS A 14 7.50 -3.48 16.42
CA LYS A 14 6.33 -2.73 15.95
C LYS A 14 6.58 -2.15 14.55
N GLY A 15 7.79 -1.63 14.31
CA GLY A 15 8.24 -1.19 12.99
C GLY A 15 8.21 -2.32 11.96
N LEU A 16 8.65 -3.54 12.31
CA LEU A 16 8.56 -4.70 11.43
C LEU A 16 7.11 -5.00 11.04
N ALA A 17 6.19 -4.97 11.99
CA ALA A 17 4.76 -5.18 11.72
C ALA A 17 4.18 -4.07 10.83
N MET A 18 4.58 -2.80 11.04
CA MET A 18 4.18 -1.68 10.18
C MET A 18 4.72 -1.83 8.75
N GLY A 19 6.00 -2.15 8.58
CA GLY A 19 6.60 -2.33 7.25
C GLY A 19 5.99 -3.49 6.47
N ALA A 20 5.61 -4.57 7.15
CA ALA A 20 4.89 -5.69 6.55
C ALA A 20 3.50 -5.23 6.07
N ALA A 21 2.78 -4.49 6.91
CA ALA A 21 1.47 -3.94 6.57
C ALA A 21 1.54 -2.99 5.37
N ASP A 22 2.54 -2.11 5.28
CA ASP A 22 2.66 -1.17 4.17
C ASP A 22 3.05 -1.87 2.85
N ALA A 23 3.80 -2.97 2.91
CA ALA A 23 4.14 -3.78 1.74
C ALA A 23 2.96 -4.62 1.21
N VAL A 24 2.00 -4.96 2.07
CA VAL A 24 0.88 -5.86 1.76
C VAL A 24 -0.37 -5.06 1.38
N PRO A 25 -0.97 -5.30 0.20
CA PRO A 25 -2.15 -4.58 -0.27
C PRO A 25 -3.34 -4.72 0.68
N GLY A 26 -3.98 -3.60 0.99
CA GLY A 26 -5.21 -3.57 1.80
C GLY A 26 -4.97 -3.48 3.31
N VAL A 27 -3.71 -3.58 3.77
CA VAL A 27 -3.31 -3.29 5.16
C VAL A 27 -2.65 -1.91 5.22
N SER A 28 -2.85 -1.16 6.32
CA SER A 28 -2.20 0.14 6.56
C SER A 28 -1.27 0.05 7.77
N GLY A 29 -0.01 0.46 7.61
CA GLY A 29 0.95 0.57 8.71
C GLY A 29 0.49 1.55 9.79
N GLY A 30 -0.31 2.56 9.44
CA GLY A 30 -0.95 3.46 10.41
C GLY A 30 -1.88 2.74 11.37
N THR A 31 -2.68 1.77 10.88
CA THR A 31 -3.54 0.92 11.71
C THR A 31 -2.71 0.06 12.67
N ILE A 32 -1.59 -0.49 12.20
CA ILE A 32 -0.67 -1.26 13.06
C ILE A 32 -0.01 -0.38 14.12
N ALA A 33 0.41 0.83 13.77
CA ALA A 33 0.96 1.81 14.72
C ALA A 33 -0.06 2.15 15.82
N PHE A 34 -1.34 2.28 15.45
CA PHE A 34 -2.43 2.54 16.37
C PHE A 34 -2.67 1.37 17.32
N ILE A 35 -2.87 0.16 16.78
CA ILE A 35 -3.10 -1.07 17.56
C ILE A 35 -1.93 -1.36 18.51
N SER A 36 -0.71 -1.10 18.07
CA SER A 36 0.49 -1.31 18.87
C SER A 36 0.79 -0.17 19.86
N GLY A 37 -0.02 0.89 19.87
CA GLY A 37 0.07 1.99 20.85
C GLY A 37 1.25 2.94 20.65
N ILE A 38 1.81 3.03 19.44
CA ILE A 38 2.92 3.97 19.11
C ILE A 38 2.48 5.10 18.18
N TYR A 39 1.22 5.11 17.74
CA TYR A 39 0.70 6.09 16.78
C TYR A 39 0.84 7.53 17.28
N GLU A 40 0.42 7.82 18.52
CA GLU A 40 0.52 9.16 19.09
C GLU A 40 1.97 9.63 19.18
N GLU A 41 2.87 8.76 19.64
CA GLU A 41 4.30 9.08 19.72
C GLU A 41 4.90 9.34 18.34
N LEU A 42 4.52 8.54 17.33
CA LEU A 42 4.95 8.71 15.96
C LEU A 42 4.47 10.06 15.38
N ILE A 43 3.19 10.37 15.53
CA ILE A 43 2.62 11.63 15.04
C ILE A 43 3.26 12.83 15.74
N ASN A 44 3.40 12.78 17.08
CA ASN A 44 4.06 13.84 17.84
C ASN A 44 5.51 14.03 17.37
N THR A 45 6.26 12.93 17.19
CA THR A 45 7.64 12.95 16.71
C THR A 45 7.76 13.59 15.32
N ILE A 46 6.92 13.17 14.37
CA ILE A 46 6.90 13.73 13.01
C ILE A 46 6.46 15.20 13.01
N SER A 47 5.45 15.55 13.81
CA SER A 47 4.94 16.93 13.90
C SER A 47 5.96 17.92 14.47
N ASN A 48 6.93 17.42 15.25
CA ASN A 48 8.02 18.23 15.79
C ASN A 48 9.11 18.54 14.75
N ILE A 49 9.06 17.93 13.56
CA ILE A 49 9.98 18.21 12.47
C ILE A 49 9.59 19.55 11.83
N ASN A 50 10.18 20.62 12.33
CA ASN A 50 9.92 21.99 11.90
C ASN A 50 11.22 22.79 11.78
N MET A 51 11.12 24.04 11.32
CA MET A 51 12.28 24.91 11.13
C MET A 51 13.05 25.18 12.44
N SER A 52 12.39 25.14 13.61
CA SER A 52 13.09 25.30 14.90
C SER A 52 13.95 24.10 15.25
N LEU A 53 13.51 22.87 14.94
CA LEU A 53 14.31 21.67 15.16
C LEU A 53 15.61 21.73 14.34
N PHE A 54 15.53 22.16 13.07
CA PHE A 54 16.72 22.33 12.24
C PHE A 54 17.65 23.44 12.76
N LYS A 55 17.13 24.50 13.38
CA LYS A 55 17.98 25.51 14.05
C LYS A 55 18.75 24.90 15.21
N THR A 56 18.13 24.04 16.03
CA THR A 56 18.80 23.34 17.14
C THR A 56 20.04 22.57 16.67
N LEU A 57 20.00 21.96 15.48
CA LEU A 57 21.14 21.26 14.90
C LEU A 57 22.37 22.16 14.75
N PHE A 58 22.16 23.39 14.29
CA PHE A 58 23.24 24.36 14.04
C PHE A 58 23.64 25.16 15.29
N THR A 59 22.75 25.34 16.27
CA THR A 59 23.04 26.14 17.48
C THR A 59 23.52 25.29 18.67
N ASN A 60 22.88 24.15 18.90
CA ASN A 60 23.06 23.33 20.11
C ASN A 60 23.75 21.98 19.82
N GLY A 61 23.97 21.68 18.54
CA GLY A 61 24.67 20.50 18.07
C GLY A 61 23.80 19.25 17.92
N ILE A 62 24.41 18.19 17.39
CA ILE A 62 23.74 16.95 16.97
C ILE A 62 23.06 16.23 18.15
N LYS A 63 23.65 16.28 19.35
CA LYS A 63 23.13 15.57 20.53
C LYS A 63 21.78 16.10 20.98
N GLU A 64 21.62 17.42 21.08
CA GLU A 64 20.35 18.02 21.49
C GLU A 64 19.32 17.92 20.37
N PHE A 65 19.74 18.10 19.11
CA PHE A 65 18.88 17.83 17.95
C PHE A 65 18.31 16.40 17.97
N TRP A 66 19.16 15.39 18.22
CA TRP A 66 18.73 13.99 18.25
C TRP A 66 17.71 13.72 19.37
N LYS A 67 17.88 14.38 20.51
CA LYS A 67 16.97 14.27 21.64
C LYS A 67 15.63 14.97 21.35
N ASP A 68 15.67 16.19 20.81
CA ASP A 68 14.48 16.97 20.43
C ASP A 68 13.69 16.29 19.30
N LEU A 69 14.38 15.61 18.39
CA LEU A 69 13.78 14.81 17.31
C LEU A 69 13.14 13.52 17.84
N ASN A 70 13.40 13.08 19.08
CA ASN A 70 13.12 11.70 19.52
C ASN A 70 13.81 10.67 18.61
N GLY A 71 15.08 10.92 18.27
CA GLY A 71 15.82 10.21 17.23
C GLY A 71 16.00 8.71 17.51
N ASN A 72 16.14 8.28 18.77
CA ASN A 72 16.24 6.86 19.10
C ASN A 72 14.94 6.10 18.77
N PHE A 73 13.78 6.69 19.08
CA PHE A 73 12.48 6.11 18.72
C PHE A 73 12.35 5.99 17.20
N LEU A 74 12.64 7.08 16.49
CA LEU A 74 12.51 7.13 15.03
C LEU A 74 13.46 6.14 14.36
N LEU A 75 14.71 6.07 14.82
CA LEU A 75 15.71 5.13 14.31
C LEU A 75 15.27 3.67 14.50
N SER A 76 14.88 3.28 15.72
CA SER A 76 14.42 1.92 15.98
C SER A 76 13.19 1.55 15.14
N LEU A 77 12.23 2.47 15.03
CA LEU A 77 11.02 2.25 14.27
C LEU A 77 11.31 2.11 12.77
N LEU A 78 12.05 3.07 12.19
CA LEU A 78 12.38 3.09 10.77
C LEU A 78 13.24 1.88 10.38
N LEU A 79 14.17 1.44 11.23
CA LEU A 79 14.92 0.21 10.99
C LEU A 79 13.98 -0.99 10.85
N GLY A 80 13.02 -1.14 11.77
CA GLY A 80 12.00 -2.18 11.66
C GLY A 80 11.17 -2.07 10.38
N ILE A 81 10.69 -0.87 10.06
CA ILE A 81 9.87 -0.64 8.85
C ILE A 81 10.66 -1.01 7.59
N ILE A 82 11.89 -0.50 7.44
CA ILE A 82 12.72 -0.71 6.25
C ILE A 82 13.06 -2.20 6.09
N ILE A 83 13.54 -2.85 7.15
CA ILE A 83 13.89 -4.28 7.11
C ILE A 83 12.68 -5.09 6.65
N SER A 84 11.53 -4.90 7.29
CA SER A 84 10.32 -5.66 6.97
C SER A 84 9.80 -5.34 5.58
N PHE A 85 9.69 -4.06 5.22
CA PHE A 85 9.18 -3.64 3.91
C PHE A 85 10.04 -4.22 2.77
N VAL A 86 11.36 -4.13 2.86
CA VAL A 86 12.27 -4.71 1.86
C VAL A 86 12.14 -6.24 1.82
N SER A 87 12.13 -6.91 2.97
CA SER A 87 11.96 -8.37 3.04
C SER A 87 10.63 -8.83 2.44
N PHE A 88 9.53 -8.14 2.76
CA PHE A 88 8.19 -8.46 2.24
C PHE A 88 8.06 -8.16 0.75
N MET A 89 8.61 -7.05 0.24
CA MET A 89 8.61 -6.77 -1.20
C MET A 89 9.40 -7.83 -1.97
N ARG A 90 10.55 -8.29 -1.45
CA ARG A 90 11.30 -9.41 -2.06
C ARG A 90 10.51 -10.71 -2.05
N LEU A 91 9.85 -11.03 -0.94
CA LEU A 91 8.97 -12.19 -0.85
C LEU A 91 7.77 -12.08 -1.82
N ALA A 92 7.15 -10.91 -1.91
CA ALA A 92 6.04 -10.65 -2.81
C ALA A 92 6.46 -10.85 -4.27
N LYS A 93 7.64 -10.36 -4.69
CA LYS A 93 8.22 -10.64 -6.02
C LYS A 93 8.32 -12.14 -6.26
N TYR A 94 8.98 -12.87 -5.36
CA TYR A 94 9.14 -14.32 -5.46
C TYR A 94 7.78 -15.03 -5.61
N LEU A 95 6.80 -14.68 -4.77
CA LEU A 95 5.47 -15.29 -4.84
C LEU A 95 4.70 -14.90 -6.11
N LEU A 96 4.86 -13.67 -6.61
CA LEU A 96 4.25 -13.23 -7.87
C LEU A 96 4.83 -13.97 -9.09
N GLU A 97 6.11 -14.36 -9.04
CA GLU A 97 6.78 -15.10 -10.10
C GLU A 97 6.49 -16.60 -10.05
N TYR A 98 6.63 -17.22 -8.88
CA TYR A 98 6.58 -18.68 -8.74
C TYR A 98 5.24 -19.23 -8.23
N HIS A 99 4.45 -18.41 -7.52
CA HIS A 99 3.17 -18.83 -6.93
C HIS A 99 2.03 -17.82 -7.17
N PRO A 100 1.82 -17.36 -8.43
CA PRO A 100 0.91 -16.26 -8.74
C PRO A 100 -0.52 -16.51 -8.27
N VAL A 101 -1.06 -17.71 -8.49
CA VAL A 101 -2.44 -18.06 -8.07
C VAL A 101 -2.61 -17.88 -6.57
N LEU A 102 -1.65 -18.31 -5.76
CA LEU A 102 -1.73 -18.26 -4.30
C LEU A 102 -1.64 -16.81 -3.78
N ILE A 103 -0.66 -16.04 -4.23
CA ILE A 103 -0.48 -14.66 -3.75
C ILE A 103 -1.61 -13.74 -4.23
N TRP A 104 -2.09 -13.91 -5.46
CA TRP A 104 -3.24 -13.17 -5.94
C TRP A 104 -4.51 -13.55 -5.20
N SER A 105 -4.68 -14.82 -4.81
CA SER A 105 -5.81 -15.25 -3.98
C SER A 105 -5.77 -14.60 -2.60
N PHE A 106 -4.59 -14.55 -1.97
CA PHE A 106 -4.43 -13.86 -0.70
C PHE A 106 -4.74 -12.37 -0.81
N PHE A 107 -4.18 -11.67 -1.82
CA PHE A 107 -4.46 -10.26 -2.09
C PHE A 107 -5.93 -10.00 -2.42
N PHE A 108 -6.57 -10.88 -3.19
CA PHE A 108 -8.00 -10.79 -3.48
C PHE A 108 -8.81 -10.80 -2.19
N GLY A 109 -8.50 -11.70 -1.26
CA GLY A 109 -9.12 -11.75 0.06
C GLY A 109 -8.98 -10.46 0.86
N LEU A 110 -7.75 -9.91 0.93
CA LEU A 110 -7.47 -8.64 1.60
C LEU A 110 -8.31 -7.49 1.00
N ILE A 111 -8.35 -7.41 -0.34
CA ILE A 111 -9.06 -6.35 -1.07
C ILE A 111 -10.57 -6.47 -0.87
N VAL A 112 -11.13 -7.67 -0.89
CA VAL A 112 -12.56 -7.90 -0.58
C VAL A 112 -12.90 -7.41 0.83
N ALA A 113 -12.03 -7.68 1.81
CA ALA A 113 -12.23 -7.14 3.15
C ALA A 113 -12.13 -5.61 3.17
N SER A 114 -11.17 -5.00 2.47
CA SER A 114 -11.07 -3.54 2.35
C SER A 114 -12.33 -2.93 1.74
N ILE A 115 -12.94 -3.53 0.72
CA ILE A 115 -14.22 -3.07 0.13
C ILE A 115 -15.32 -3.03 1.20
N TYR A 116 -15.43 -4.09 2.00
CA TYR A 116 -16.41 -4.16 3.07
C TYR A 116 -16.18 -3.09 4.14
N PHE A 117 -14.95 -2.97 4.66
CA PHE A 117 -14.65 -2.03 5.76
C PHE A 117 -14.67 -0.57 5.33
N VAL A 118 -14.12 -0.23 4.16
CA VAL A 118 -14.17 1.14 3.62
C VAL A 118 -15.60 1.50 3.23
N GLY A 119 -16.33 0.58 2.59
CA GLY A 119 -17.75 0.78 2.23
C GLY A 119 -18.64 0.99 3.46
N LYS A 120 -18.35 0.31 4.59
CA LYS A 120 -19.09 0.47 5.85
C LYS A 120 -18.90 1.86 6.49
N GLN A 121 -17.84 2.59 6.17
CA GLN A 121 -17.64 3.96 6.65
C GLN A 121 -18.55 4.99 5.94
N ILE A 122 -19.24 4.58 4.87
CA ILE A 122 -20.20 5.44 4.15
C ILE A 122 -21.50 5.52 4.95
N ASN A 123 -21.70 6.65 5.62
CA ASN A 123 -22.84 6.89 6.50
C ASN A 123 -24.10 7.39 5.76
N LYS A 124 -23.95 7.95 4.55
CA LYS A 124 -25.08 8.52 3.78
C LYS A 124 -25.06 8.07 2.31
N TRP A 125 -26.03 7.25 1.95
CA TRP A 125 -26.27 6.78 0.59
C TRP A 125 -27.25 7.70 -0.13
N ARG A 126 -26.71 8.73 -0.80
CA ARG A 126 -27.46 9.60 -1.72
C ARG A 126 -27.20 9.16 -3.15
N LEU A 127 -28.02 9.63 -4.10
CA LEU A 127 -27.83 9.35 -5.52
C LEU A 127 -26.40 9.69 -5.99
N ALA A 128 -25.86 10.85 -5.58
CA ALA A 128 -24.47 11.23 -5.88
C ALA A 128 -23.43 10.24 -5.33
N THR A 129 -23.65 9.67 -4.12
CA THR A 129 -22.79 8.65 -3.53
C THR A 129 -22.79 7.36 -4.35
N ILE A 130 -23.98 6.91 -4.77
CA ILE A 130 -24.14 5.69 -5.58
C ILE A 130 -23.50 5.88 -6.96
N LEU A 131 -23.75 7.04 -7.60
CA LEU A 131 -23.16 7.38 -8.89
C LEU A 131 -21.63 7.43 -8.80
N ALA A 132 -21.07 7.98 -7.72
CA ALA A 132 -19.62 7.99 -7.50
C ALA A 132 -19.03 6.58 -7.34
N LEU A 133 -19.71 5.68 -6.62
CA LEU A 133 -19.30 4.28 -6.49
C LEU A 133 -19.29 3.57 -7.85
N ILE A 134 -20.39 3.68 -8.60
CA ILE A 134 -20.51 3.05 -9.91
C ILE A 134 -19.45 3.62 -10.87
N PHE A 135 -19.29 4.94 -10.88
CA PHE A 135 -18.27 5.61 -11.70
C PHE A 135 -16.86 5.12 -11.36
N GLY A 136 -16.49 5.07 -10.08
CA GLY A 136 -15.19 4.56 -9.64
C GLY A 136 -14.97 3.10 -10.05
N ALA A 137 -15.99 2.25 -9.91
CA ALA A 137 -15.92 0.85 -10.30
C ALA A 137 -15.73 0.66 -11.80
N ILE A 138 -16.49 1.40 -12.62
CA ILE A 138 -16.38 1.35 -14.07
C ILE A 138 -15.00 1.82 -14.51
N VAL A 139 -14.54 2.97 -14.02
CA VAL A 139 -13.22 3.53 -14.36
C VAL A 139 -12.10 2.56 -13.99
N ALA A 140 -12.10 2.04 -12.76
CA ALA A 140 -11.08 1.09 -12.31
C ALA A 140 -11.12 -0.22 -13.10
N PHE A 141 -12.30 -0.73 -13.44
CA PHE A 141 -12.44 -1.93 -14.24
C PHE A 141 -11.88 -1.74 -15.66
N TYR A 142 -12.16 -0.61 -16.31
CA TYR A 142 -11.57 -0.29 -17.60
C TYR A 142 -10.05 -0.15 -17.51
N ILE A 143 -9.53 0.58 -16.51
CA ILE A 143 -8.09 0.70 -16.27
C ILE A 143 -7.46 -0.68 -16.06
N SER A 144 -8.14 -1.60 -15.36
CA SER A 144 -7.63 -2.95 -15.09
C SER A 144 -7.43 -3.80 -16.35
N LYS A 145 -8.18 -3.52 -17.43
CA LYS A 145 -8.12 -4.22 -18.71
C LYS A 145 -7.14 -3.59 -19.70
N LEU A 146 -6.70 -2.36 -19.44
CA LEU A 146 -5.65 -1.77 -20.26
C LEU A 146 -4.38 -2.63 -20.16
N PRO A 147 -3.59 -2.72 -21.25
CA PRO A 147 -2.29 -3.38 -21.21
C PRO A 147 -1.51 -2.90 -19.99
N SER A 148 -0.94 -3.84 -19.25
CA SER A 148 -0.22 -3.48 -18.04
C SER A 148 0.90 -2.52 -18.41
N MET A 149 0.85 -1.27 -17.92
CA MET A 149 1.94 -0.30 -18.04
C MET A 149 3.19 -0.72 -17.25
N THR A 150 3.24 -1.96 -16.76
CA THR A 150 4.39 -2.60 -16.10
C THR A 150 5.63 -2.65 -16.99
N THR A 151 5.48 -2.53 -18.31
CA THR A 151 6.57 -2.40 -19.28
C THR A 151 6.88 -0.94 -19.64
N ASN A 152 6.13 0.02 -19.09
CA ASN A 152 6.42 1.43 -19.28
C ASN A 152 7.59 1.78 -18.36
N GLU A 153 8.81 1.61 -18.88
CA GLU A 153 10.05 2.07 -18.23
C GLU A 153 10.07 3.60 -18.04
N ASN A 154 9.02 4.29 -18.49
CA ASN A 154 8.85 5.72 -18.34
C ASN A 154 8.94 6.14 -16.86
N PRO A 155 10.00 6.90 -16.47
CA PRO A 155 10.19 7.42 -15.12
C PRO A 155 8.97 8.19 -14.59
N TRP A 156 8.26 8.91 -15.46
CA TRP A 156 7.10 9.71 -15.07
C TRP A 156 5.95 8.86 -14.54
N PHE A 157 5.75 7.66 -15.09
CA PHE A 157 4.71 6.76 -14.61
C PHE A 157 4.96 6.36 -13.15
N LEU A 158 6.19 5.94 -12.83
CA LEU A 158 6.55 5.54 -11.47
C LEU A 158 6.52 6.74 -10.49
N PHE A 159 6.91 7.92 -10.96
CA PHE A 159 6.80 9.17 -10.21
C PHE A 159 5.34 9.48 -9.81
N PHE A 160 4.42 9.52 -10.77
CA PHE A 160 3.01 9.80 -10.49
C PHE A 160 2.35 8.67 -9.69
N ALA A 161 2.73 7.41 -9.92
CA ALA A 161 2.25 6.29 -9.11
C ALA A 161 2.65 6.43 -7.65
N GLY A 162 3.91 6.82 -7.36
CA GLY A 162 4.36 7.13 -6.01
C GLY A 162 3.60 8.31 -5.40
N ALA A 163 3.38 9.37 -6.17
CA ALA A 163 2.61 10.54 -5.73
C ALA A 163 1.17 10.21 -5.35
N ILE A 164 0.47 9.39 -6.13
CA ILE A 164 -0.92 8.99 -5.84
C ILE A 164 -0.97 7.99 -4.68
N ALA A 165 -0.06 7.02 -4.66
CA ALA A 165 -0.03 5.97 -3.62
C ALA A 165 0.21 6.54 -2.22
N ILE A 166 1.16 7.46 -2.06
CA ILE A 166 1.40 8.08 -0.74
C ILE A 166 0.22 8.93 -0.28
N CYS A 167 -0.46 9.59 -1.20
CA CYS A 167 -1.63 10.41 -0.90
C CYS A 167 -2.77 9.55 -0.35
N ALA A 168 -2.95 8.37 -0.92
CA ALA A 168 -3.87 7.37 -0.41
C ALA A 168 -3.46 6.84 0.96
N MET A 169 -2.16 6.64 1.20
CA MET A 169 -1.62 6.10 2.46
C MET A 169 -1.80 7.03 3.68
N ILE A 170 -1.94 8.35 3.47
CA ILE A 170 -2.21 9.32 4.54
C ILE A 170 -3.60 9.11 5.14
N LEU A 171 -4.54 8.58 4.35
CA LEU A 171 -5.91 8.40 4.79
C LEU A 171 -6.04 7.07 5.52
N PRO A 172 -6.54 7.08 6.77
CA PRO A 172 -6.67 5.86 7.55
C PRO A 172 -7.61 4.88 6.83
N GLY A 173 -7.17 3.63 6.73
CA GLY A 173 -7.93 2.55 6.08
C GLY A 173 -7.71 2.41 4.57
N ILE A 174 -6.84 3.22 3.95
CA ILE A 174 -6.48 3.07 2.53
C ILE A 174 -4.98 2.75 2.41
N SER A 175 -4.68 1.64 1.74
CA SER A 175 -3.33 1.12 1.59
C SER A 175 -2.65 1.66 0.33
N GLY A 176 -1.46 2.25 0.47
CA GLY A 176 -0.68 2.76 -0.67
C GLY A 176 -0.25 1.65 -1.63
N SER A 177 0.13 0.48 -1.11
CA SER A 177 0.49 -0.69 -1.92
C SER A 177 -0.69 -1.22 -2.75
N PHE A 178 -1.91 -1.08 -2.23
CA PHE A 178 -3.11 -1.39 -3.01
C PHE A 178 -3.28 -0.46 -4.22
N ILE A 179 -3.11 0.85 -4.04
CA ILE A 179 -3.15 1.81 -5.16
C ILE A 179 -2.05 1.49 -6.19
N LEU A 180 -0.86 1.09 -5.74
CA LEU A 180 0.21 0.66 -6.64
C LEU A 180 -0.16 -0.58 -7.47
N ILE A 181 -0.97 -1.50 -6.92
CA ILE A 181 -1.48 -2.64 -7.68
C ILE A 181 -2.47 -2.20 -8.75
N ILE A 182 -3.42 -1.30 -8.40
CA ILE A 182 -4.39 -0.77 -9.37
C ILE A 182 -3.67 -0.11 -10.55
N LEU A 183 -2.69 0.74 -10.23
CA LEU A 183 -1.90 1.45 -11.24
C LEU A 183 -0.99 0.49 -12.03
N GLY A 184 -0.68 -0.69 -11.49
CA GLY A 184 0.28 -1.64 -12.07
C GLY A 184 1.74 -1.31 -11.75
N ALA A 185 2.01 -0.38 -10.83
CA ALA A 185 3.35 0.01 -10.41
C ALA A 185 3.94 -0.90 -9.32
N TYR A 186 3.12 -1.75 -8.67
CA TYR A 186 3.58 -2.59 -7.55
C TYR A 186 4.72 -3.52 -7.94
N LYS A 187 4.61 -4.24 -9.06
CA LYS A 187 5.67 -5.15 -9.54
C LYS A 187 6.94 -4.36 -9.86
N THR A 188 6.84 -3.24 -10.58
CA THR A 188 7.98 -2.38 -10.92
C THR A 188 8.71 -1.88 -9.67
N LEU A 189 7.99 -1.47 -8.62
CA LEU A 189 8.59 -1.08 -7.34
C LEU A 189 9.23 -2.28 -6.62
N SER A 190 8.55 -3.43 -6.63
CA SER A 190 9.05 -4.68 -6.06
C SER A 190 10.37 -5.12 -6.70
N ASP A 191 10.45 -5.04 -8.02
CA ASP A 191 11.64 -5.35 -8.81
C ASP A 191 12.76 -4.35 -8.52
N ALA A 192 12.45 -3.06 -8.44
CA ALA A 192 13.41 -2.02 -8.10
C ALA A 192 14.02 -2.21 -6.70
N ILE A 193 13.21 -2.59 -5.71
CA ILE A 193 13.69 -2.86 -4.34
C ILE A 193 14.52 -4.15 -4.29
N HIS A 194 14.10 -5.19 -5.01
CA HIS A 194 14.84 -6.44 -5.09
C HIS A 194 16.22 -6.25 -5.72
N ASP A 195 16.26 -5.57 -6.87
CA ASP A 195 17.47 -5.37 -7.67
C ASP A 195 18.31 -4.16 -7.20
N ILE A 196 17.84 -3.43 -6.18
CA ILE A 196 18.47 -2.20 -5.66
C ILE A 196 18.65 -1.16 -6.80
N ASP A 197 17.63 -1.01 -7.64
CA ASP A 197 17.58 0.01 -8.70
C ASP A 197 17.32 1.38 -8.07
N LEU A 198 18.39 2.03 -7.64
CA LEU A 198 18.35 3.33 -6.94
C LEU A 198 17.64 4.41 -7.78
N ASN A 199 17.74 4.35 -9.11
CA ASN A 199 17.09 5.33 -9.98
C ASN A 199 15.57 5.25 -9.82
N LYS A 200 14.99 4.05 -9.95
CA LYS A 200 13.55 3.85 -9.78
C LYS A 200 13.08 4.16 -8.35
N ILE A 201 13.88 3.79 -7.34
CA ILE A 201 13.56 4.09 -5.93
C ILE A 201 13.54 5.60 -5.68
N ILE A 202 14.52 6.36 -6.21
CA ILE A 202 14.58 7.81 -6.07
C ILE A 202 13.41 8.47 -6.80
N ILE A 203 13.08 8.02 -8.02
CA ILE A 203 11.94 8.53 -8.79
C ILE A 203 10.63 8.32 -8.03
N PHE A 204 10.41 7.11 -7.51
CA PHE A 204 9.23 6.78 -6.71
C PHE A 204 9.16 7.64 -5.44
N THR A 205 10.28 7.76 -4.72
CA THR A 205 10.36 8.53 -3.47
C THR A 205 10.16 10.02 -3.71
N GLY A 206 10.73 10.58 -4.79
CA GLY A 206 10.52 11.96 -5.21
C GLY A 206 9.05 12.22 -5.55
N GLY A 207 8.41 11.29 -6.26
CA GLY A 207 6.98 11.32 -6.52
C GLY A 207 6.16 11.33 -5.24
N ALA A 208 6.49 10.45 -4.30
CA ALA A 208 5.83 10.39 -2.99
C ALA A 208 6.01 11.71 -2.20
N ILE A 209 7.21 12.28 -2.13
CA ILE A 209 7.43 13.55 -1.43
C ILE A 209 6.59 14.67 -2.06
N VAL A 210 6.62 14.81 -3.39
CA VAL A 210 5.86 15.84 -4.10
C VAL A 210 4.36 15.62 -3.95
N GLY A 211 3.88 14.38 -4.08
CA GLY A 211 2.47 14.03 -3.88
C GLY A 211 1.99 14.40 -2.48
N LEU A 212 2.74 13.99 -1.45
CA LEU A 212 2.44 14.31 -0.05
C LEU A 212 2.31 15.82 0.19
N LEU A 213 3.21 16.63 -0.38
CA LEU A 213 3.17 18.09 -0.20
C LEU A 213 2.06 18.77 -1.01
N SER A 214 1.83 18.33 -2.25
CA SER A 214 0.90 18.99 -3.18
C SER A 214 -0.56 18.57 -3.00
N PHE A 215 -0.83 17.29 -2.75
CA PHE A 215 -2.18 16.71 -2.74
C PHE A 215 -2.77 16.49 -1.34
N SER A 216 -1.98 16.60 -0.27
CA SER A 216 -2.49 16.46 1.11
C SER A 216 -3.60 17.45 1.44
N HIS A 217 -3.50 18.69 0.94
CA HIS A 217 -4.50 19.73 1.12
C HIS A 217 -5.83 19.39 0.39
N ILE A 218 -5.74 18.90 -0.84
CA ILE A 218 -6.91 18.54 -1.66
C ILE A 218 -7.65 17.34 -1.04
N LEU A 219 -6.92 16.28 -0.67
CA LEU A 219 -7.53 15.11 -0.04
C LEU A 219 -8.16 15.46 1.31
N LYS A 220 -7.48 16.25 2.14
CA LYS A 220 -8.05 16.73 3.42
C LYS A 220 -9.33 17.51 3.19
N TRP A 221 -9.37 18.36 2.16
CA TRP A 221 -10.58 19.10 1.79
C TRP A 221 -11.71 18.18 1.31
N LEU A 222 -11.41 17.20 0.44
CA LEU A 222 -12.38 16.21 -0.04
C LEU A 222 -12.98 15.37 1.10
N PHE A 223 -12.16 14.92 2.05
CA PHE A 223 -12.66 14.17 3.20
C PHE A 223 -13.45 15.03 4.19
N LYS A 224 -13.11 16.32 4.33
CA LYS A 224 -13.85 17.24 5.19
C LYS A 224 -15.22 17.64 4.61
N HIS A 225 -15.30 17.86 3.30
CA HIS A 225 -16.51 18.39 2.65
C HIS A 225 -17.34 17.34 1.90
N TYR A 226 -16.71 16.29 1.37
CA TYR A 226 -17.32 15.27 0.50
C TYR A 226 -17.10 13.83 0.98
N HIS A 227 -16.93 13.63 2.30
CA HIS A 227 -16.59 12.35 2.95
C HIS A 227 -17.24 11.11 2.31
N ASN A 228 -18.58 11.06 2.25
CA ASN A 228 -19.31 9.89 1.72
C ASN A 228 -19.07 9.65 0.23
N ILE A 229 -18.99 10.73 -0.57
CA ILE A 229 -18.76 10.63 -2.03
C ILE A 229 -17.34 10.13 -2.28
N THR A 230 -16.36 10.67 -1.56
CA THR A 230 -14.96 10.26 -1.64
C THR A 230 -14.79 8.78 -1.26
N LEU A 231 -15.36 8.36 -0.13
CA LEU A 231 -15.34 6.94 0.28
C LEU A 231 -16.05 6.02 -0.70
N ALA A 232 -17.19 6.45 -1.27
CA ALA A 232 -17.93 5.68 -2.26
C ALA A 232 -17.15 5.53 -3.56
N LEU A 233 -16.55 6.62 -4.06
CA LEU A 233 -15.68 6.60 -5.23
C LEU A 233 -14.52 5.62 -5.02
N LEU A 234 -13.82 5.72 -3.89
CA LEU A 234 -12.70 4.84 -3.55
C LEU A 234 -13.13 3.39 -3.39
N THR A 235 -14.26 3.11 -2.73
CA THR A 235 -14.84 1.76 -2.63
C THR A 235 -15.16 1.21 -4.02
N GLY A 236 -15.71 2.05 -4.91
CA GLY A 236 -15.91 1.74 -6.32
C GLY A 236 -14.60 1.37 -7.01
N PHE A 237 -13.56 2.22 -6.90
CA PHE A 237 -12.23 1.94 -7.44
C PHE A 237 -11.67 0.61 -6.94
N ILE A 238 -11.79 0.35 -5.63
CA ILE A 238 -11.31 -0.88 -5.02
C ILE A 238 -12.05 -2.09 -5.64
N PHE A 239 -13.38 -2.01 -5.71
CA PHE A 239 -14.23 -3.05 -6.30
C PHE A 239 -13.92 -3.30 -7.78
N GLY A 240 -13.84 -2.25 -8.60
CA GLY A 240 -13.54 -2.38 -10.03
C GLY A 240 -12.16 -2.97 -10.30
N SER A 241 -11.20 -2.77 -9.38
CA SER A 241 -9.86 -3.34 -9.48
C SER A 241 -9.76 -4.83 -9.13
N LEU A 242 -10.82 -5.47 -8.61
CA LEU A 242 -10.83 -6.91 -8.29
C LEU A 242 -10.44 -7.76 -9.50
N ASN A 243 -10.79 -7.31 -10.71
CA ASN A 243 -10.38 -7.96 -11.95
C ASN A 243 -8.84 -7.99 -12.12
N LYS A 244 -8.13 -6.92 -11.71
CA LYS A 244 -6.66 -6.86 -11.78
C LYS A 244 -6.00 -7.84 -10.82
N VAL A 245 -6.64 -8.16 -9.71
CA VAL A 245 -6.09 -9.05 -8.68
C VAL A 245 -6.67 -10.46 -8.72
N TRP A 246 -7.45 -10.76 -9.75
CA TRP A 246 -8.04 -12.08 -9.94
C TRP A 246 -6.94 -13.15 -10.09
N PRO A 247 -7.01 -14.31 -9.39
CA PRO A 247 -5.91 -15.27 -9.39
C PRO A 247 -5.68 -16.00 -10.71
N TRP A 248 -6.76 -16.28 -11.44
CA TRP A 248 -6.71 -17.10 -12.64
C TRP A 248 -6.72 -16.21 -13.88
N LYS A 249 -5.53 -16.03 -14.46
CA LYS A 249 -5.36 -15.21 -15.66
C LYS A 249 -4.70 -15.97 -16.78
N LYS A 250 -5.21 -15.82 -18.00
CA LYS A 250 -4.59 -16.31 -19.21
C LYS A 250 -3.80 -15.19 -19.87
N THR A 251 -2.51 -15.42 -20.10
CA THR A 251 -1.68 -14.47 -20.86
C THR A 251 -2.05 -14.54 -22.34
N LEU A 252 -2.48 -13.42 -22.91
CA LEU A 252 -2.85 -13.28 -24.32
C LEU A 252 -1.64 -12.86 -25.18
N THR A 253 -0.81 -11.96 -24.65
CA THR A 253 0.39 -11.47 -25.34
C THR A 253 1.58 -11.39 -24.39
N TRP A 254 2.75 -11.63 -24.95
CA TRP A 254 4.03 -11.55 -24.27
C TRP A 254 4.82 -10.33 -24.77
N HIS A 255 5.68 -9.81 -23.91
CA HIS A 255 6.63 -8.74 -24.22
C HIS A 255 7.99 -9.11 -23.64
N THR A 256 9.07 -8.85 -24.37
CA THR A 256 10.43 -9.07 -23.87
C THR A 256 10.95 -7.78 -23.23
N ASP A 257 11.26 -7.83 -21.94
CA ASP A 257 11.79 -6.67 -21.21
C ASP A 257 13.24 -6.29 -21.66
N SER A 258 13.76 -5.19 -21.12
CA SER A 258 15.12 -4.71 -21.40
C SER A 258 16.24 -5.68 -20.98
N LYS A 259 15.92 -6.71 -20.18
CA LYS A 259 16.83 -7.78 -19.75
C LYS A 259 16.67 -9.06 -20.59
N GLY A 260 15.82 -9.06 -21.61
CA GLY A 260 15.58 -10.21 -22.48
C GLY A 260 14.58 -11.23 -21.91
N ILE A 261 13.85 -10.89 -20.84
CA ILE A 261 12.92 -11.80 -20.16
C ILE A 261 11.51 -11.59 -20.71
N GLU A 262 10.82 -12.68 -21.09
CA GLU A 262 9.42 -12.62 -21.49
C GLU A 262 8.50 -12.37 -20.28
N VAL A 263 7.79 -11.25 -20.32
CA VAL A 263 6.80 -10.86 -19.32
C VAL A 263 5.41 -10.78 -19.94
N PRO A 264 4.35 -11.14 -19.20
CA PRO A 264 2.98 -11.09 -19.72
C PRO A 264 2.53 -9.63 -19.89
N LEU A 265 2.13 -9.25 -21.11
CA LEU A 265 1.70 -7.88 -21.45
C LEU A 265 0.19 -7.70 -21.28
N LEU A 266 -0.59 -8.56 -21.93
CA LEU A 266 -2.04 -8.63 -21.78
C LEU A 266 -2.44 -9.93 -21.13
N GLN A 267 -3.28 -9.81 -20.12
CA GLN A 267 -3.84 -10.93 -19.38
C GLN A 267 -5.36 -10.80 -19.31
N GLU A 268 -6.05 -11.90 -19.52
CA GLU A 268 -7.50 -11.98 -19.38
C GLU A 268 -7.84 -12.82 -18.15
N SER A 269 -8.77 -12.31 -17.33
CA SER A 269 -9.30 -13.03 -16.19
C SER A 269 -10.21 -14.16 -16.68
N VAL A 270 -9.89 -15.39 -16.29
CA VAL A 270 -10.65 -16.58 -16.68
C VAL A 270 -11.24 -17.26 -15.45
N SER A 271 -12.22 -18.14 -15.67
CA SER A 271 -12.73 -19.00 -14.60
C SER A 271 -11.65 -19.99 -14.13
N PRO A 272 -11.59 -20.33 -12.83
CA PRO A 272 -10.71 -21.39 -12.33
C PRO A 272 -10.87 -22.73 -13.08
N PHE A 273 -12.06 -23.00 -13.61
CA PHE A 273 -12.34 -24.22 -14.37
C PHE A 273 -11.84 -24.18 -15.82
N SER A 274 -11.58 -22.98 -16.34
CA SER A 274 -11.03 -22.75 -17.68
C SER A 274 -9.54 -22.41 -17.66
N PHE A 275 -8.90 -22.49 -16.50
CA PHE A 275 -7.48 -22.15 -16.35
C PHE A 275 -6.61 -23.23 -16.97
N SER A 276 -5.61 -22.84 -17.77
CA SER A 276 -4.79 -23.75 -18.57
C SER A 276 -3.69 -24.49 -17.79
N GLY A 277 -3.75 -24.51 -16.46
CA GLY A 277 -2.78 -25.16 -15.58
C GLY A 277 -3.44 -25.65 -14.29
N ASP A 278 -2.64 -26.03 -13.29
CA ASP A 278 -3.18 -26.35 -11.96
C ASP A 278 -3.83 -25.08 -11.37
N ASN A 279 -5.15 -25.13 -11.22
CA ASN A 279 -5.92 -24.01 -10.71
C ASN A 279 -5.78 -23.83 -9.20
N GLN A 280 -5.23 -24.81 -8.48
CA GLN A 280 -5.02 -24.78 -7.03
C GLN A 280 -6.25 -24.29 -6.25
N LEU A 281 -7.46 -24.62 -6.74
CA LEU A 281 -8.71 -23.97 -6.32
C LEU A 281 -8.92 -24.02 -4.81
N ALA A 282 -8.65 -25.16 -4.17
CA ALA A 282 -8.79 -25.32 -2.73
C ALA A 282 -7.85 -24.37 -1.95
N PHE A 283 -6.58 -24.33 -2.30
CA PHE A 283 -5.60 -23.44 -1.66
C PHE A 283 -5.90 -21.96 -1.93
N ALA A 284 -6.34 -21.63 -3.16
CA ALA A 284 -6.79 -20.30 -3.52
C ALA A 284 -7.93 -19.82 -2.62
N LEU A 285 -8.98 -20.63 -2.44
CA LEU A 285 -10.11 -20.29 -1.57
C LEU A 285 -9.68 -20.13 -0.10
N ILE A 286 -8.80 -21.01 0.39
CA ILE A 286 -8.24 -20.90 1.75
C ILE A 286 -7.48 -19.58 1.90
N LEU A 287 -6.62 -19.23 0.94
CA LEU A 287 -5.85 -17.98 1.00
C LEU A 287 -6.72 -16.73 0.84
N MET A 288 -7.76 -16.76 0.01
CA MET A 288 -8.75 -15.69 -0.04
C MET A 288 -9.42 -15.49 1.32
N LEU A 289 -9.83 -16.58 1.97
CA LEU A 289 -10.43 -16.51 3.29
C LEU A 289 -9.42 -16.00 4.34
N LEU A 290 -8.18 -16.49 4.32
CA LEU A 290 -7.14 -16.02 5.24
C LEU A 290 -6.81 -14.54 5.03
N GLY A 291 -6.73 -14.08 3.78
CA GLY A 291 -6.58 -12.66 3.46
C GLY A 291 -7.73 -11.84 4.04
N PHE A 292 -8.97 -12.24 3.76
CA PHE A 292 -10.15 -11.55 4.32
C PHE A 292 -10.11 -11.50 5.85
N LEU A 293 -9.84 -12.63 6.50
CA LEU A 293 -9.78 -12.74 7.96
C LEU A 293 -8.65 -11.90 8.56
N THR A 294 -7.53 -11.73 7.85
CA THR A 294 -6.41 -10.90 8.29
C THR A 294 -6.86 -9.45 8.50
N ILE A 295 -7.51 -8.85 7.50
CA ILE A 295 -8.07 -7.49 7.65
C ILE A 295 -9.15 -7.46 8.72
N PHE A 296 -10.05 -8.45 8.73
CA PHE A 296 -11.14 -8.51 9.71
C PHE A 296 -10.62 -8.52 11.16
N ILE A 297 -9.59 -9.31 11.43
CA ILE A 297 -8.96 -9.38 12.76
C ILE A 297 -8.29 -8.05 13.09
N LEU A 298 -7.52 -7.47 12.17
CA LEU A 298 -6.84 -6.19 12.38
C LEU A 298 -7.82 -5.06 12.69
N GLU A 299 -8.89 -4.92 11.92
CA GLU A 299 -9.94 -3.92 12.15
C GLU A 299 -10.67 -4.12 13.49
N ARG A 300 -10.93 -5.38 13.87
CA ARG A 300 -11.56 -5.69 15.15
C ARG A 300 -10.65 -5.41 16.34
N LEU A 301 -9.33 -5.57 16.18
CA LEU A 301 -8.34 -5.22 17.20
C LEU A 301 -8.16 -3.70 17.30
N GLY A 302 -8.18 -2.99 16.16
CA GLY A 302 -8.09 -1.54 16.11
C GLY A 302 -9.31 -0.81 16.68
N SER A 303 -10.52 -1.35 16.48
CA SER A 303 -11.76 -0.74 17.01
C SER A 303 -12.01 -0.98 18.49
N LYS A 304 -11.27 -1.89 19.15
CA LYS A 304 -11.33 -2.12 20.60
C LYS A 304 -10.37 -1.19 21.35
N LYS A 305 -10.64 0.12 21.35
CA LYS A 305 -10.29 1.08 22.42
C LYS A 305 -10.69 2.50 22.02
#